data_AF-A0A965DCK8-F1
#
_entry.id   AF-A0A965DCK8-F1
#
_cell.length_a   1.000
_cell.length_b   1.000
_cell.length_c   1.000
_cell.angle_alpha   90.00
_cell.angle_beta   90.00
_cell.angle_gamma   90.00
#
_symmetry.space_group_name_H-M   'P 1'
#
loop_
_entity.id
_entity.type
_entity.pdbx_description
1 polymer ?
#
loop_
_entity_poly.entity_id
_entity_poly.type
_entity_poly.pdbx_seq_one_letter_code
_entity_poly.pdbx_strand_id
1 'polypeptide(L)'
;MRKLWIAGCLGMAVLLGSANAWAQNWTEIKWQTLVPKGWDPTKEFKGFDLSKLQDSDPQADAMLKKMREVWDAAPTNDSLQGQKVRISGFAIPLERKGEKVK
;
A
#
# COMPACT_ATOMS: atom_id res chain seq x y z
N MET A 1 -69.18 -35.84 12.67
CA MET A 1 -67.79 -36.12 13.14
C MET A 1 -66.92 -34.92 12.81
N ARG A 2 -66.23 -34.38 13.84
CA ARG A 2 -64.92 -33.65 13.83
C ARG A 2 -64.77 -32.46 12.87
N LYS A 3 -64.24 -31.28 13.23
CA LYS A 3 -63.86 -30.57 14.46
C LYS A 3 -63.24 -29.27 13.88
N LEU A 4 -63.67 -28.10 14.34
CA LEU A 4 -63.01 -26.81 14.10
C LEU A 4 -61.63 -26.84 14.77
N TRP A 5 -60.53 -26.51 14.07
CA TRP A 5 -59.24 -26.19 14.69
C TRP A 5 -58.63 -24.93 14.09
N ILE A 6 -58.38 -24.01 15.02
CA ILE A 6 -57.59 -22.79 14.95
C ILE A 6 -56.10 -23.16 15.01
N ALA A 7 -55.25 -22.22 14.61
CA ALA A 7 -53.84 -22.04 14.96
C ALA A 7 -52.78 -22.81 14.15
N GLY A 8 -51.96 -22.02 13.47
CA GLY A 8 -50.66 -22.39 12.93
C GLY A 8 -49.83 -21.13 12.70
N CYS A 9 -49.52 -20.41 13.77
CA CYS A 9 -48.42 -19.46 13.82
C CYS A 9 -47.09 -20.17 13.48
N LEU A 10 -46.09 -19.36 13.14
CA LEU A 10 -44.67 -19.68 12.94
C LEU A 10 -44.29 -20.30 11.61
N GLY A 11 -43.89 -19.42 10.69
CA GLY A 11 -43.04 -19.77 9.57
C GLY A 11 -42.17 -18.61 9.07
N MET A 12 -41.91 -17.59 9.90
CA MET A 12 -40.91 -16.57 9.56
C MET A 12 -39.54 -17.13 9.95
N ALA A 13 -39.01 -18.03 9.12
CA ALA A 13 -37.61 -18.39 9.15
C ALA A 13 -36.81 -17.12 8.85
N VAL A 14 -36.35 -16.47 9.91
CA VAL A 14 -35.34 -15.42 9.84
C VAL A 14 -34.17 -16.01 9.07
N LEU A 15 -33.98 -15.51 7.86
CA LEU A 15 -32.75 -15.68 7.10
C LEU A 15 -31.62 -15.29 8.04
N LEU A 16 -30.81 -16.26 8.46
CA LEU A 16 -29.49 -16.01 9.02
C LEU A 16 -28.68 -15.32 7.92
N GLY A 17 -28.80 -14.00 7.85
CA GLY A 17 -28.03 -13.17 6.97
C GLY A 17 -26.55 -13.45 7.24
N SER A 18 -25.85 -13.92 6.22
CA SER A 18 -24.41 -14.17 6.25
C SER A 18 -23.68 -12.89 6.66
N ALA A 19 -23.34 -12.77 7.94
CA ALA A 19 -22.45 -11.75 8.45
C ALA A 19 -21.00 -12.12 8.06
N ASN A 20 -20.63 -11.83 6.80
CA ASN A 20 -19.31 -11.32 6.37
C ASN A 20 -19.17 -11.33 4.84
N ALA A 21 -20.01 -10.56 4.15
CA ALA A 21 -19.77 -10.25 2.72
C ALA A 21 -18.75 -9.10 2.50
N TRP A 22 -17.91 -8.79 3.51
CA TRP A 22 -16.99 -7.65 3.48
C TRP A 22 -15.51 -8.01 3.60
N ALA A 23 -15.16 -9.30 3.59
CA ALA A 23 -13.76 -9.70 3.43
C ALA A 23 -13.37 -9.58 1.95
N GLN A 24 -13.07 -8.35 1.50
CA GLN A 24 -12.39 -8.15 0.23
C GLN A 24 -10.98 -8.75 0.35
N ASN A 25 -10.78 -9.90 -0.27
CA ASN A 25 -9.49 -10.60 -0.31
C ASN A 25 -8.58 -9.93 -1.35
N TRP A 26 -8.07 -8.73 -1.02
CA TRP A 26 -7.02 -8.08 -1.80
C TRP A 26 -5.73 -8.89 -1.76
N THR A 27 -5.02 -8.94 -2.89
CA THR A 27 -3.66 -9.51 -2.94
C THR A 27 -2.75 -8.69 -2.05
N GLU A 28 -2.11 -9.35 -1.08
CA GLU A 28 -1.11 -8.72 -0.23
C GLU A 28 0.22 -8.58 -0.99
N ILE A 29 0.82 -7.40 -0.92
CA ILE A 29 2.11 -7.09 -1.54
C ILE A 29 3.09 -6.55 -0.50
N LYS A 30 4.38 -6.59 -0.83
CA LYS A 30 5.44 -6.00 -0.03
C LYS A 30 5.88 -4.67 -0.63
N TRP A 31 6.52 -3.82 0.18
CA TRP A 31 7.11 -2.55 -0.29
C TRP A 31 8.07 -2.73 -1.45
N GLN A 32 8.83 -3.83 -1.48
CA GLN A 32 9.76 -4.13 -2.57
C GLN A 32 9.06 -4.32 -3.92
N THR A 33 7.77 -4.70 -3.92
CA THR A 33 6.99 -4.85 -5.16
C THR A 33 6.73 -3.50 -5.84
N LEU A 34 6.81 -2.38 -5.12
CA LEU A 34 6.67 -1.05 -5.71
C LEU A 34 7.87 -0.66 -6.59
N VAL A 35 9.02 -1.31 -6.40
CA VAL A 35 10.23 -1.07 -7.16
C VAL A 35 10.18 -1.83 -8.49
N PRO A 36 10.36 -1.16 -9.65
CA PRO A 36 10.41 -1.83 -10.94
C PRO A 36 11.56 -2.81 -11.04
N LYS A 37 11.34 -3.92 -11.77
CA LYS A 37 12.40 -4.89 -12.03
C LYS A 37 13.55 -4.23 -12.79
N GLY A 38 14.77 -4.41 -12.29
CA GLY A 38 15.99 -3.94 -12.95
C GLY A 38 16.34 -2.46 -12.71
N TRP A 39 15.54 -1.72 -11.95
CA TRP A 39 15.94 -0.39 -11.50
C TRP A 39 16.97 -0.50 -10.38
N ASP A 40 18.14 0.13 -10.58
CA ASP A 40 19.24 0.17 -9.63
C ASP A 40 19.72 1.63 -9.49
N PRO A 41 19.36 2.32 -8.38
CA PRO A 41 19.72 3.71 -8.17
C PRO A 41 21.24 3.90 -7.94
N THR A 42 21.98 2.81 -7.69
CA THR A 42 23.44 2.86 -7.45
C THR A 42 24.26 2.68 -8.72
N LYS A 43 23.62 2.36 -9.86
CA LYS A 43 24.30 1.98 -11.11
C LYS A 43 25.34 3.00 -11.56
N GLU A 44 25.02 4.29 -11.48
CA GLU A 44 25.90 5.40 -11.90
C GLU A 44 27.07 5.65 -10.95
N PHE A 45 27.01 5.11 -9.73
CA PHE A 45 28.01 5.30 -8.67
C PHE A 45 28.93 4.09 -8.51
N LYS A 46 28.73 3.02 -9.29
CA LYS A 46 29.59 1.84 -9.26
C LYS A 46 31.01 2.24 -9.65
N GLY A 47 31.97 1.90 -8.79
CA GLY A 47 33.39 2.24 -8.97
C GLY A 47 33.84 3.51 -8.24
N PHE A 48 32.92 4.28 -7.65
CA PHE A 48 33.28 5.35 -6.72
C PHE A 48 33.38 4.81 -5.30
N ASP A 49 34.47 5.13 -4.62
CA ASP A 49 34.60 4.88 -3.19
C ASP A 49 34.04 6.06 -2.41
N LEU A 50 32.71 6.06 -2.24
CA LEU A 50 32.00 7.14 -1.53
C LEU A 50 32.45 7.27 -0.06
N SER A 51 33.05 6.23 0.52
CA SER A 51 33.52 6.25 1.92
C SER A 51 34.75 7.15 2.14
N LYS A 52 35.46 7.49 1.06
CA LYS A 52 36.64 8.37 1.10
C LYS A 52 36.32 9.84 0.91
N LEU A 53 35.07 10.16 0.53
CA LEU A 53 34.63 11.54 0.37
C LEU A 53 34.34 12.13 1.74
N GLN A 54 34.83 13.34 1.98
CA GLN A 54 34.49 14.11 3.18
C GLN A 54 33.32 15.04 2.86
N ASP A 55 32.48 15.34 3.84
CA ASP A 55 31.32 16.24 3.66
C ASP A 55 31.71 17.66 3.22
N SER A 56 32.96 18.08 3.44
CA SER A 56 33.48 19.38 2.98
C SER A 56 34.06 19.36 1.55
N ASP A 57 34.09 18.19 0.91
CA ASP A 57 34.58 18.02 -0.46
C ASP A 57 33.49 18.43 -1.47
N PRO A 58 33.77 19.37 -2.39
CA PRO A 58 32.84 19.73 -3.46
C PRO A 58 32.39 18.53 -4.32
N GLN A 59 33.22 17.48 -4.42
CA GLN A 59 32.85 16.25 -5.10
C GLN A 59 31.77 15.46 -4.33
N ALA A 60 31.80 15.47 -3.00
CA ALA A 60 30.76 14.83 -2.17
C ALA A 60 29.40 15.48 -2.44
N ASP A 61 29.36 16.82 -2.44
CA ASP A 61 28.15 17.60 -2.75
C ASP A 61 27.60 17.29 -4.14
N ALA A 62 28.49 17.25 -5.14
CA ALA A 62 28.11 16.92 -6.51
C ALA A 62 27.49 15.51 -6.63
N MET A 63 28.07 14.52 -5.94
CA MET A 63 27.57 13.15 -5.97
C MET A 63 26.26 12.99 -5.19
N LEU A 64 26.12 13.64 -4.03
CA LEU A 64 24.87 13.69 -3.27
C LEU A 64 23.74 14.31 -4.10
N LYS A 65 24.03 15.41 -4.79
CA LYS A 65 23.07 16.06 -5.70
C LYS A 65 22.64 15.08 -6.79
N LYS A 66 23.59 14.42 -7.45
CA LYS A 66 23.28 13.44 -8.50
C LYS A 66 22.47 12.26 -7.96
N MET A 67 22.78 11.79 -6.76
CA MET A 67 22.05 10.68 -6.12
C MET A 67 20.61 11.09 -5.78
N ARG A 68 20.39 12.33 -5.33
CA ARG A 68 19.05 12.89 -5.15
C ARG A 68 18.28 12.96 -6.46
N GLU A 69 18.90 13.45 -7.53
CA GLU A 69 18.26 13.50 -8.86
C GLU A 69 17.80 12.11 -9.35
N VAL A 70 18.59 11.07 -9.10
CA VAL A 70 18.23 9.68 -9.45
C VAL A 70 17.04 9.18 -8.63
N TRP A 71 16.97 9.50 -7.33
CA TRP A 71 15.84 9.13 -6.48
C TRP A 71 14.58 9.93 -6.77
N ASP A 72 14.70 11.22 -7.10
CA ASP A 72 13.57 12.06 -7.50
C ASP A 72 12.96 11.58 -8.82
N ALA A 73 13.78 10.98 -9.70
CA ALA A 73 13.37 10.37 -10.95
C ALA A 73 13.05 8.87 -10.82
N ALA A 74 12.84 8.35 -9.60
CA ALA A 74 12.55 6.93 -9.38
C ALA A 74 11.29 6.48 -10.17
N PRO A 75 11.39 5.44 -11.01
CA PRO A 75 10.28 4.97 -11.82
C PRO A 75 9.24 4.24 -10.96
N THR A 76 7.98 4.29 -11.39
CA THR A 76 6.88 3.50 -10.82
C THR A 76 6.86 2.09 -11.40
N ASN A 77 6.34 1.12 -10.62
CA ASN A 77 6.07 -0.21 -11.16
C ASN A 77 4.70 -0.24 -11.85
N ASP A 78 4.70 -0.02 -13.16
CA ASP A 78 3.49 0.06 -13.99
C ASP A 78 2.65 -1.23 -13.98
N SER A 79 3.26 -2.38 -13.65
CA SER A 79 2.50 -3.64 -13.54
C SER A 79 1.45 -3.60 -12.43
N LEU A 80 1.60 -2.73 -11.43
CA LEU A 80 0.66 -2.56 -10.32
C LEU A 80 -0.45 -1.53 -10.63
N GLN A 81 -0.38 -0.83 -11.75
CA GLN A 81 -1.34 0.22 -12.09
C GLN A 81 -2.76 -0.35 -12.18
N GLY A 82 -3.70 0.30 -11.49
CA GLY A 82 -5.12 -0.10 -11.47
C GLY A 82 -5.43 -1.37 -10.68
N GLN A 83 -4.42 -2.05 -10.13
CA GLN A 83 -4.65 -3.22 -9.28
C GLN A 83 -5.10 -2.81 -7.88
N LYS A 84 -6.03 -3.57 -7.32
CA LYS A 84 -6.48 -3.40 -5.95
C LYS A 84 -5.72 -4.36 -5.04
N VAL A 85 -4.86 -3.80 -4.19
CA VAL A 85 -3.87 -4.55 -3.39
C VAL A 85 -3.92 -4.12 -1.92
N ARG A 86 -3.34 -4.94 -1.05
CA ARG A 86 -3.11 -4.63 0.37
C ARG A 86 -1.60 -4.52 0.63
N ILE A 87 -1.18 -3.45 1.30
CA ILE A 87 0.20 -3.24 1.73
C ILE A 87 0.22 -2.76 3.18
N SER A 88 1.11 -3.31 3.99
CA SER A 88 1.28 -2.92 5.39
C SER A 88 2.08 -1.62 5.50
N GLY A 89 1.65 -0.66 6.33
CA GLY A 89 2.34 0.62 6.49
C GLY A 89 1.73 1.53 7.54
N PHE A 90 2.31 2.73 7.69
CA PHE A 90 1.79 3.79 8.55
C PHE A 90 1.08 4.84 7.70
N ALA A 91 -0.09 5.29 8.14
CA ALA A 91 -0.83 6.36 7.48
C ALA A 91 -0.35 7.72 8.00
N ILE A 92 0.04 8.62 7.09
CA ILE A 92 0.34 10.02 7.39
C ILE A 92 -0.77 10.87 6.78
N PRO A 93 -1.62 11.51 7.59
CA PRO A 93 -2.72 12.31 7.07
C PRO A 93 -2.22 13.59 6.42
N LEU A 94 -2.62 13.80 5.16
CA LEU A 94 -2.27 15.00 4.40
C LEU A 94 -3.24 16.16 4.66
N GLU A 95 -4.48 15.84 5.06
CA GLU A 95 -5.51 16.81 5.40
C GLU A 95 -5.86 16.73 6.88
N ARG A 96 -6.01 17.89 7.53
CA ARG A 96 -6.65 17.99 8.85
C ARG A 96 -8.03 18.60 8.71
N LYS A 97 -9.04 17.96 9.27
CA LYS A 97 -10.35 18.57 9.50
C LYS A 97 -10.50 18.82 11.01
N GLY A 98 -10.24 20.06 11.44
CA GLY A 98 -10.20 20.43 12.86
C GLY A 98 -9.03 19.78 13.60
N GLU A 99 -9.22 19.42 14.88
CA GLU A 99 -8.20 18.77 15.72
C GLU A 99 -8.03 17.26 15.47
N LYS A 100 -8.85 16.65 14.61
CA LYS A 100 -8.79 15.20 14.37
C LYS A 100 -7.95 14.88 13.14
N VAL A 101 -6.81 14.24 13.41
CA VAL A 101 -5.97 13.53 12.44
C VAL A 101 -6.74 12.27 12.04
N LYS A 102 -7.17 12.18 10.78
CA LYS A 102 -7.86 11.01 10.20
C LYS A 102 -6.92 10.22 9.31
#